data_AF-A0A1Y5NWQ4-F1
#
_entry.id   AF-A0A1Y5NWQ4-F1
#
_cell.length_a   1.000
_cell.length_b   1.000
_cell.length_c   1.000
_cell.angle_alpha   90.00
_cell.angle_beta   90.00
_cell.angle_gamma   90.00
#
_symmetry.space_group_name_H-M   'P 1'
#
loop_
_entity.id
_entity.type
_entity.pdbx_description
1 polymer ?
#
loop_
_entity_poly.entity_id
_entity_poly.type
_entity_poly.pdbx_seq_one_letter_code
_entity_poly.pdbx_strand_id
1 'polypeptide(L)' 'MSATREALPAGAPLVARQLWALLEVLPEHLRDRPTSREARQALGAVVERTPYMVMLSRTEMHTAMAYFRQRGLI' A
#
# COMPACT_ATOMS: atom_id res chain seq x y z
N MET A 1 -6.55 -14.87 -9.21
CA MET A 1 -5.34 -15.54 -8.72
C MET A 1 -5.26 -15.28 -7.22
N SER A 2 -5.46 -16.30 -6.39
CA SER A 2 -5.43 -16.18 -4.93
C SER A 2 -3.97 -16.24 -4.47
N ALA A 3 -3.24 -15.13 -4.63
CA ALA A 3 -1.89 -15.01 -4.10
C ALA A 3 -2.00 -14.93 -2.57
N THR A 4 -1.51 -15.96 -1.91
CA THR A 4 -1.24 -15.99 -0.48
C THR A 4 -0.58 -14.67 -0.08
N ARG A 5 -1.14 -13.99 0.94
CA ARG A 5 -0.65 -12.74 1.53
C ARG A 5 0.84 -12.87 1.88
N GLU A 6 1.73 -12.60 0.95
CA GLU A 6 3.14 -12.61 1.24
C GLU A 6 3.43 -11.35 2.06
N ALA A 7 3.60 -11.54 3.37
CA ALA A 7 3.97 -10.46 4.26
C ALA A 7 5.29 -9.85 3.75
N LEU A 8 5.32 -8.52 3.57
CA LEU A 8 6.51 -7.84 3.09
C LEU A 8 7.72 -8.19 3.97
N PRO A 9 8.90 -8.42 3.38
CA PRO A 9 10.09 -8.79 4.14
C PRO A 9 10.47 -7.72 5.18
N ALA A 10 11.18 -8.11 6.23
CA ALA A 10 11.64 -7.22 7.30
C ALA A 10 12.33 -5.93 6.78
N GLY A 11 13.11 -6.05 5.71
CA GLY A 11 13.82 -4.95 5.06
C GLY A 11 13.06 -4.17 3.98
N ALA A 12 11.75 -4.38 3.82
CA ALA A 12 10.96 -3.58 2.89
C ALA A 12 10.93 -2.10 3.32
N PRO A 13 11.05 -1.13 2.39
CA PRO A 13 10.96 0.29 2.72
C PRO A 13 9.69 0.62 3.51
N LEU A 14 9.78 1.55 4.46
CA LEU A 14 8.62 1.96 5.26
C LEU A 14 7.43 2.39 4.39
N VAL A 15 7.71 3.16 3.33
CA VAL A 15 6.69 3.62 2.37
C VAL A 15 6.01 2.46 1.64
N ALA A 16 6.72 1.36 1.37
CA ALA A 16 6.14 0.15 0.78
C ALA A 16 5.25 -0.57 1.79
N ARG A 17 5.67 -0.66 3.05
CA ARG A 17 4.86 -1.24 4.13
C ARG A 17 3.58 -0.46 4.37
N GLN A 18 3.67 0.87 4.40
CA GLN A 18 2.52 1.74 4.52
C GLN A 18 1.60 1.60 3.31
N LEU A 19 2.12 1.65 2.07
CA LEU A 19 1.26 1.49 0.90
C LEU A 19 0.57 0.13 0.90
N TRP A 20 1.26 -0.95 1.28
CA TRP A 20 0.66 -2.27 1.37
C TRP A 20 -0.53 -2.33 2.32
N ALA A 21 -0.39 -1.80 3.54
CA ALA A 21 -1.49 -1.71 4.50
C ALA A 21 -2.68 -0.89 3.95
N LEU A 22 -2.41 0.12 3.12
CA LEU A 22 -3.44 0.92 2.46
C LEU A 22 -4.17 0.12 1.36
N LEU A 23 -3.42 -0.62 0.55
CA LEU A 23 -4.00 -1.45 -0.52
C LEU A 23 -4.88 -2.56 0.03
N GLU A 24 -4.58 -3.09 1.22
CA GLU A 24 -5.37 -4.17 1.84
C GLU A 24 -6.83 -3.79 2.13
N VAL A 25 -7.10 -2.51 2.39
CA VAL A 25 -8.47 -2.02 2.64
C VAL A 25 -9.16 -1.53 1.37
N LEU A 26 -8.43 -1.36 0.27
CA LEU A 26 -9.02 -0.96 -1.01
C LEU A 26 -9.70 -2.15 -1.70
N PRO A 27 -10.78 -1.91 -2.45
CA PRO A 27 -11.34 -2.85 -3.42
C PRO A 27 -10.27 -3.37 -4.39
N GLU A 28 -10.33 -4.64 -4.77
CA GLU A 28 -9.30 -5.31 -5.60
C GLU A 28 -8.99 -4.53 -6.90
N HIS A 29 -10.02 -4.06 -7.59
CA HIS A 29 -9.88 -3.29 -8.84
C HIS A 29 -9.17 -1.93 -8.69
N LEU A 30 -8.96 -1.44 -7.46
CA LEU A 30 -8.26 -0.19 -7.18
C LEU A 30 -6.82 -0.39 -6.68
N ARG A 31 -6.41 -1.64 -6.41
CA ARG A 31 -5.13 -1.91 -5.74
C ARG A 31 -3.92 -1.69 -6.64
N ASP A 32 -4.07 -1.94 -7.94
CA ASP A 32 -2.97 -1.82 -8.90
C ASP A 32 -2.57 -0.36 -9.16
N ARG A 33 -3.54 0.56 -9.09
CA ARG A 33 -3.36 1.98 -9.40
C ARG A 33 -4.31 2.87 -8.59
N PRO A 34 -4.17 2.92 -7.25
CA PRO A 34 -5.01 3.80 -6.46
C PRO A 34 -4.70 5.26 -6.78
N THR A 35 -5.75 6.05 -6.98
CA THR A 35 -5.66 7.50 -6.99
C THR A 35 -5.38 8.02 -5.58
N SER A 36 -4.85 9.24 -5.47
CA SER A 36 -4.64 9.88 -4.16
C SER A 36 -5.96 10.09 -3.39
N ARG A 37 -7.10 10.18 -4.08
CA ARG A 37 -8.42 10.30 -3.44
C ARG A 37 -8.82 8.98 -2.79
N GLU A 38 -8.71 7.87 -3.52
CA GLU A 38 -9.04 6.54 -3.01
C GLU A 38 -8.11 6.17 -1.85
N ALA A 39 -6.81 6.47 -1.99
CA ALA A 39 -5.85 6.27 -0.91
C ALA A 39 -6.22 7.07 0.35
N ARG A 40 -6.64 8.34 0.20
CA ARG A 40 -7.08 9.16 1.33
C ARG A 40 -8.35 8.61 2.00
N GLN A 41 -9.30 8.11 1.23
CA GLN A 41 -10.51 7.49 1.77
C GLN A 41 -10.19 6.21 2.53
N ALA A 42 -9.29 5.38 1.99
CA ALA A 42 -8.79 4.18 2.65
C ALA A 42 -8.03 4.48 3.94
N LEU A 43 -7.24 5.55 3.98
CA LEU A 43 -6.41 5.91 5.13
C LEU A 43 -7.21 5.99 6.44
N GLY A 44 -8.43 6.54 6.40
CA GLY A 44 -9.30 6.60 7.59
C GLY A 44 -9.57 5.23 8.20
N ALA A 45 -9.82 4.21 7.37
CA ALA A 45 -10.05 2.84 7.82
C ALA A 45 -8.76 2.12 8.28
N VAL A 46 -7.59 2.54 7.78
CA VAL A 46 -6.31 1.92 8.18
C VAL A 46 -5.77 2.50 9.48
N VAL A 47 -5.98 3.78 9.76
CA VAL A 47 -5.45 4.43 10.98
C VAL A 47 -5.96 3.75 12.26
N GLU A 48 -7.17 3.20 12.25
CA GLU A 48 -7.72 2.42 13.37
C GLU A 48 -6.93 1.13 13.65
N ARG A 49 -6.35 0.50 12.61
CA ARG A 49 -5.62 -0.77 12.69
C ARG A 49 -4.11 -0.61 12.74
N THR A 50 -3.61 0.46 12.13
CA THR A 50 -2.20 0.84 12.07
C THR A 50 -2.07 2.28 12.56
N PRO A 51 -2.02 2.48 13.89
CA PRO A 51 -1.78 3.79 14.46
C PRO A 51 -0.50 4.39 13.87
N TYR A 52 -0.49 5.70 13.66
CA TYR A 52 0.62 6.47 13.05
C TYR A 52 0.83 6.26 11.54
N MET A 53 -0.10 5.60 10.85
CA MET A 53 -0.09 5.64 9.41
C MET A 53 -0.32 7.07 8.90
N VAL A 54 0.53 7.51 7.99
CA VAL A 54 0.44 8.83 7.36
C VAL A 54 0.04 8.69 5.89
N MET A 55 -0.55 9.76 5.35
CA MET A 55 -0.78 9.85 3.92
C MET A 55 0.56 9.88 3.20
N LEU A 56 0.78 8.91 2.31
CA LEU A 56 1.96 8.91 1.45
C LEU A 56 1.85 10.07 0.44
N SER A 57 2.94 10.80 0.27
CA SER A 57 3.12 11.73 -0.84
C SER A 57 3.16 11.00 -2.18
N ARG A 58 2.97 11.73 -3.29
CA ARG A 58 3.06 11.16 -4.64
C ARG A 58 4.40 10.46 -4.88
N THR A 59 5.51 11.07 -4.42
CA THR A 59 6.86 10.49 -4.57
C THR A 59 7.00 9.19 -3.79
N GLU A 60 6.49 9.13 -2.55
CA GLU A 60 6.54 7.92 -1.73
C GLU A 60 5.68 6.79 -2.30
N MET A 61 4.49 7.12 -2.82
CA MET A 61 3.66 6.17 -3.56
C MET A 61 4.40 5.60 -4.77
N HIS A 62 5.07 6.45 -5.56
CA HIS A 62 5.85 5.99 -6.72
C HIS A 62 6.99 5.05 -6.30
N THR A 63 7.73 5.39 -5.25
CA THR A 63 8.81 4.57 -4.69
C THR A 63 8.29 3.21 -4.21
N ALA A 64 7.17 3.19 -3.47
CA ALA A 64 6.54 1.97 -3.00
C ALA A 64 6.05 1.08 -4.16
N MET A 65 5.38 1.67 -5.16
CA MET A 65 4.91 0.94 -6.34
C MET A 65 6.07 0.41 -7.20
N ALA A 66 7.18 1.14 -7.30
CA ALA A 66 8.38 0.66 -7.97
C ALA A 66 8.98 -0.56 -7.24
N TYR A 67 9.02 -0.52 -5.90
CA TYR A 67 9.44 -1.66 -5.09
C TYR A 67 8.55 -2.89 -5.32
N PHE A 68 7.22 -2.73 -5.32
CA PHE A 68 6.29 -3.84 -5.56
C PHE A 68 6.49 -4.47 -6.94
N ARG A 69 6.61 -3.66 -8.01
CA ARG A 69 6.89 -4.15 -9.36
C ARG A 69 8.21 -4.92 -9.45
N GLN A 70 9.27 -4.42 -8.80
CA GLN A 70 10.57 -5.10 -8.77
C GLN A 70 10.50 -6.48 -8.10
N ARG A 71 9.56 -6.66 -7.17
CA ARG A 71 9.35 -7.90 -6.41
C ARG A 71 8.24 -8.80 -6.98
N GLY A 72 7.57 -8.40 -8.07
CA GLY A 72 6.47 -9.16 -8.67
C GLY A 72 5.23 -9.26 -7.78
N LEU A 73 5.02 -8.30 -6.88
CA LEU A 73 3.88 -8.27 -5.95
C LEU A 73 2.62 -7.67 -6.57
N ILE A 74 2.79 -6.91 -7.67
CA ILE A 74 1.76 -6.32 -8.54
C ILE A 74 2.27 -6.29 -9.98
#